data_AF-A0A553KAW2-F1
#
_entry.id   AF-A0A553KAW2-F1
#
_cell.length_a   1.000
_cell.length_b   1.000
_cell.length_c   1.000
_cell.angle_alpha   90.00
_cell.angle_beta   90.00
_cell.angle_gamma   90.00
#
_symmetry.space_group_name_H-M   'P 1'
#
loop_
_entity.id
_entity.type
_entity.pdbx_description
1 polymer ?
#
loop_
_entity_poly.entity_id
_entity_poly.type
_entity_poly.pdbx_seq_one_letter_code
_entity_poly.pdbx_strand_id
1 'polypeptide(L)'
;GSARVTADSAVALGYGSVANTANTVSVGNDTTLQRKIVNMAAGTADTDAVNVGQMKAGLSTTNASIASTNAALSTTNATLSTTNANLSTTTAALSTTNSTLSTTNVRLAGLDSDLTAAKGNIAANTAEIETINDQLAGLS
;
A
#
# COMPACT_ATOMS: atom_id res chain seq x y z
N GLY A 1 -55.20 -31.08 7.94
CA GLY A 1 -55.02 -30.01 6.94
C GLY A 1 -54.59 -30.61 5.63
N SER A 2 -55.33 -30.38 4.54
CA SER A 2 -54.93 -30.81 3.19
C SER A 2 -53.80 -29.93 2.63
N ALA A 3 -53.14 -30.40 1.56
CA ALA A 3 -52.35 -29.51 0.70
C ALA A 3 -53.30 -28.55 -0.04
N ARG A 4 -52.91 -27.28 -0.20
CA ARG A 4 -53.77 -26.23 -0.80
C ARG A 4 -52.99 -25.43 -1.83
N VAL A 5 -53.56 -25.28 -3.02
CA VAL A 5 -53.06 -24.38 -4.07
C VAL A 5 -54.02 -23.21 -4.16
N THR A 6 -53.52 -21.97 -4.04
CA THR A 6 -54.33 -20.75 -4.13
C THR A 6 -53.83 -19.79 -5.20
N ALA A 7 -52.81 -20.15 -5.96
CA ALA A 7 -52.23 -19.35 -7.05
C ALA A 7 -52.15 -20.16 -8.35
N ASP A 8 -52.21 -19.46 -9.48
CA ASP A 8 -52.20 -20.05 -10.81
C ASP A 8 -50.89 -20.81 -11.10
N SER A 9 -51.00 -21.93 -11.82
CA SER A 9 -49.86 -22.74 -12.24
C SER A 9 -48.91 -23.17 -11.11
N ALA A 10 -49.43 -23.34 -9.87
CA ALA A 10 -48.63 -23.72 -8.71
C ALA A 10 -48.92 -25.16 -8.23
N VAL A 11 -47.98 -25.72 -7.47
CA VAL A 11 -48.06 -27.09 -6.91
C VAL A 11 -47.82 -27.04 -5.40
N ALA A 12 -48.74 -27.62 -4.62
CA ALA A 12 -48.54 -27.83 -3.18
C ALA A 12 -48.18 -29.30 -2.93
N LEU A 13 -46.92 -29.57 -2.56
CA LEU A 13 -46.40 -30.92 -2.35
C LEU A 13 -46.36 -31.27 -0.85
N GLY A 14 -47.23 -32.20 -0.45
CA GLY A 14 -47.28 -32.75 0.90
C GLY A 14 -48.34 -32.15 1.83
N TYR A 15 -48.67 -32.88 2.90
CA TYR A 15 -49.70 -32.53 3.87
C TYR A 15 -49.46 -31.15 4.52
N GLY A 16 -50.46 -30.28 4.53
CA GLY A 16 -50.35 -28.95 5.13
C GLY A 16 -49.47 -27.95 4.36
N SER A 17 -49.01 -28.30 3.15
CA SER A 17 -48.34 -27.36 2.26
C SER A 17 -49.34 -26.37 1.65
N VAL A 18 -48.91 -25.12 1.45
CA VAL A 18 -49.69 -24.06 0.83
C VAL A 18 -48.87 -23.44 -0.29
N ALA A 19 -49.38 -23.48 -1.52
CA ALA A 19 -48.79 -22.83 -2.68
C ALA A 19 -49.60 -21.58 -3.04
N ASN A 20 -49.13 -20.42 -2.58
CA ASN A 20 -49.80 -19.12 -2.68
C ASN A 20 -49.10 -18.15 -3.66
N THR A 21 -48.05 -18.59 -4.35
CA THR A 21 -47.32 -17.82 -5.36
C THR A 21 -47.42 -18.51 -6.71
N ALA A 22 -47.78 -17.77 -7.76
CA ALA A 22 -47.96 -18.33 -9.10
C ALA A 22 -46.66 -18.93 -9.64
N ASN A 23 -46.75 -20.00 -10.44
CA ASN A 23 -45.61 -20.70 -11.05
C ASN A 23 -44.57 -21.23 -10.02
N THR A 24 -45.00 -21.70 -8.85
CA THR A 24 -44.10 -22.26 -7.82
C THR A 24 -44.49 -23.66 -7.36
N VAL A 25 -43.53 -24.40 -6.81
CA VAL A 25 -43.77 -25.62 -6.05
C VAL A 25 -43.50 -25.35 -4.57
N SER A 26 -44.53 -25.42 -3.74
CA SER A 26 -44.40 -25.29 -2.30
C SER A 26 -44.26 -26.65 -1.63
N VAL A 27 -43.19 -26.86 -0.87
CA VAL A 27 -42.95 -28.06 -0.07
C VAL A 27 -43.36 -27.89 1.40
N GLY A 28 -44.06 -26.81 1.73
CA GLY A 28 -44.42 -26.44 3.10
C GLY A 28 -45.40 -25.27 3.14
N ASN A 29 -45.38 -24.50 4.21
CA ASN A 29 -46.08 -23.24 4.34
C ASN A 29 -45.19 -22.21 5.03
N ASP A 30 -45.61 -20.95 4.97
CA ASP A 30 -44.75 -19.81 5.32
C ASP A 30 -44.67 -19.55 6.83
N THR A 31 -45.38 -20.35 7.64
CA THR A 31 -45.56 -20.08 9.08
C THR A 31 -45.04 -21.18 9.99
N THR A 32 -45.41 -22.44 9.75
CA THR A 32 -45.27 -23.51 10.76
C THR A 32 -44.65 -24.79 10.24
N LEU A 33 -44.48 -24.95 8.93
CA LEU A 33 -44.00 -26.21 8.36
C LEU A 33 -43.19 -25.99 7.10
N GLN A 34 -41.88 -26.20 7.15
CA GLN A 34 -41.02 -26.34 5.98
C GLN A 34 -40.44 -27.75 5.92
N ARG A 35 -40.13 -28.22 4.73
CA ARG A 35 -39.50 -29.52 4.51
C ARG A 35 -38.11 -29.35 3.92
N LYS A 36 -37.19 -30.21 4.36
CA LYS A 36 -35.92 -30.40 3.65
C LYS A 36 -36.19 -31.20 2.38
N ILE A 37 -35.53 -30.81 1.30
CA ILE A 37 -35.41 -31.63 0.09
C ILE A 37 -34.08 -32.38 0.21
N VAL A 38 -34.14 -33.69 0.38
CA VAL A 38 -32.97 -34.55 0.66
C VAL A 38 -32.62 -35.42 -0.53
N ASN A 39 -31.39 -35.93 -0.57
CA ASN A 39 -30.85 -36.77 -1.65
C ASN A 39 -30.79 -36.05 -3.02
N MET A 40 -30.60 -34.75 -3.00
CA MET A 40 -30.38 -33.92 -4.19
C MET A 40 -28.99 -34.20 -4.77
N ALA A 41 -28.94 -34.76 -5.98
CA ALA A 41 -27.72 -34.77 -6.78
C ALA A 41 -27.24 -33.33 -7.03
N ALA A 42 -25.94 -33.17 -7.33
CA ALA A 42 -25.41 -31.86 -7.68
C ALA A 42 -26.02 -31.37 -9.00
N GLY A 43 -26.49 -30.13 -9.04
CA GLY A 43 -26.98 -29.50 -10.26
C GLY A 43 -25.85 -29.28 -11.27
N THR A 44 -26.14 -29.43 -12.55
CA THR A 44 -25.17 -29.26 -13.65
C THR A 44 -25.58 -28.21 -14.68
N ALA A 45 -26.88 -27.92 -14.80
CA ALA A 45 -27.39 -26.82 -15.62
C ALA A 45 -27.64 -25.54 -14.79
N ASP A 46 -27.69 -24.39 -15.45
CA ASP A 46 -27.90 -23.08 -14.81
C ASP A 46 -29.23 -22.98 -14.05
N THR A 47 -30.22 -23.81 -14.43
CA THR A 47 -31.55 -23.86 -13.80
C THR A 47 -31.70 -24.97 -12.76
N ASP A 48 -30.64 -25.72 -12.46
CA ASP A 48 -30.69 -26.78 -11.46
C ASP A 48 -30.61 -26.20 -10.04
N ALA A 49 -31.27 -26.88 -9.11
CA ALA A 49 -31.13 -26.56 -7.70
C ALA A 49 -29.72 -26.93 -7.19
N VAL A 50 -29.14 -26.04 -6.37
CA VAL A 50 -27.82 -26.23 -5.76
C VAL A 50 -27.95 -27.01 -4.45
N ASN A 51 -27.14 -28.05 -4.27
CA ASN A 51 -27.08 -28.75 -2.99
C ASN A 51 -26.02 -28.15 -2.04
N VAL A 52 -26.06 -28.52 -0.76
CA VAL A 52 -25.12 -27.99 0.26
C VAL A 52 -23.66 -28.32 -0.04
N GLY A 53 -23.38 -29.42 -0.75
CA GLY A 53 -22.03 -29.79 -1.16
C GLY A 53 -21.42 -28.78 -2.14
N GLN A 54 -22.19 -28.41 -3.17
CA GLN A 54 -21.79 -27.38 -4.15
C GLN A 54 -21.59 -26.01 -3.48
N MET A 55 -22.50 -25.61 -2.58
CA MET A 55 -22.36 -24.37 -1.81
C MET A 55 -21.07 -24.35 -0.98
N LYS A 56 -20.77 -25.44 -0.27
CA LYS A 56 -19.53 -25.56 0.53
C LYS A 56 -18.27 -25.50 -0.34
N ALA A 57 -18.28 -26.13 -1.51
CA ALA A 57 -17.16 -26.07 -2.44
C ALA A 57 -16.91 -24.63 -2.93
N GLY A 58 -17.97 -23.90 -3.32
CA GLY A 58 -17.86 -22.49 -3.71
C GLY A 58 -17.34 -21.59 -2.59
N LEU A 59 -17.82 -21.79 -1.35
CA LEU A 59 -17.32 -21.08 -0.18
C LEU A 59 -15.84 -21.41 0.11
N SER A 60 -15.43 -22.66 -0.06
CA SER A 60 -14.03 -23.07 0.10
C SER A 60 -13.11 -22.36 -0.89
N THR A 61 -13.50 -22.28 -2.16
CA THR A 61 -12.76 -21.53 -3.20
C THR A 61 -12.67 -20.04 -2.87
N THR A 62 -13.77 -19.46 -2.39
CA THR A 62 -13.81 -18.05 -1.95
C THR A 62 -12.86 -17.81 -0.79
N ASN A 63 -12.88 -18.67 0.23
CA ASN A 63 -12.00 -18.58 1.39
C ASN A 63 -10.52 -18.72 1.01
N ALA A 64 -10.19 -19.62 0.08
CA ALA A 64 -8.82 -19.75 -0.44
C ALA A 64 -8.36 -18.48 -1.16
N SER A 65 -9.24 -17.85 -1.94
CA SER A 65 -8.96 -16.59 -2.65
C SER A 65 -8.72 -15.43 -1.67
N ILE A 66 -9.52 -15.37 -0.59
CA ILE A 66 -9.33 -14.39 0.50
C ILE A 66 -7.99 -14.62 1.21
N ALA A 67 -7.64 -15.88 1.52
CA ALA A 67 -6.37 -16.20 2.16
C ALA A 67 -5.16 -15.79 1.29
N SER A 68 -5.24 -16.03 -0.02
CA SER A 68 -4.21 -15.60 -0.98
C SER A 68 -4.08 -14.08 -1.03
N THR A 69 -5.20 -13.36 -1.06
CA THR A 69 -5.23 -11.88 -1.03
C THR A 69 -4.59 -11.34 0.25
N ASN A 70 -4.88 -11.94 1.40
CA ASN A 70 -4.30 -11.54 2.69
C ASN A 70 -2.78 -11.76 2.72
N ALA A 71 -2.28 -12.86 2.15
CA ALA A 71 -0.85 -13.13 2.05
C ALA A 71 -0.14 -12.11 1.15
N ALA A 72 -0.76 -11.74 0.02
CA ALA A 72 -0.25 -10.70 -0.86
C ALA A 72 -0.18 -9.34 -0.14
N LEU A 73 -1.25 -8.95 0.58
CA LEU A 73 -1.28 -7.72 1.36
C LEU A 73 -0.20 -7.70 2.45
N SER A 74 0.02 -8.81 3.15
CA SER A 74 1.09 -8.93 4.14
C SER A 74 2.47 -8.72 3.51
N THR A 75 2.69 -9.25 2.31
CA THR A 75 3.94 -9.05 1.56
C THR A 75 4.13 -7.58 1.19
N THR A 76 3.08 -6.93 0.66
CA THR A 76 3.10 -5.49 0.35
C THR A 76 3.42 -4.63 1.58
N ASN A 77 2.85 -4.94 2.74
CA ASN A 77 3.13 -4.24 3.98
C ASN A 77 4.60 -4.37 4.43
N ALA A 78 5.19 -5.57 4.27
CA ALA A 78 6.60 -5.79 4.58
C ALA A 78 7.53 -5.00 3.63
N THR A 79 7.20 -4.97 2.33
CA THR A 79 7.91 -4.15 1.35
C THR A 79 7.82 -2.66 1.68
N LEU A 80 6.63 -2.16 2.03
CA LEU A 80 6.44 -0.75 2.41
C LEU A 80 7.26 -0.38 3.65
N SER A 81 7.29 -1.25 4.66
CA SER A 81 8.13 -1.07 5.86
C SER A 81 9.62 -0.94 5.50
N THR A 82 10.11 -1.80 4.62
CA THR A 82 11.50 -1.76 4.12
C THR A 82 11.78 -0.46 3.37
N THR A 83 10.88 -0.03 2.48
CA THR A 83 11.01 1.23 1.75
C THR A 83 11.05 2.43 2.71
N ASN A 84 10.23 2.45 3.75
CA ASN A 84 10.25 3.51 4.76
C ASN A 84 11.57 3.56 5.52
N ALA A 85 12.14 2.41 5.89
CA ALA A 85 13.45 2.34 6.54
C ALA A 85 14.59 2.85 5.62
N ASN A 86 14.53 2.50 4.34
CA ASN A 86 15.48 3.00 3.34
C ASN A 86 15.38 4.52 3.18
N LEU A 87 14.16 5.06 3.08
CA LEU A 87 13.93 6.51 2.98
C LEU A 87 14.47 7.26 4.20
N SER A 88 14.28 6.72 5.41
CA SER A 88 14.85 7.28 6.64
C SER A 88 16.37 7.31 6.59
N THR A 89 17.00 6.23 6.10
CA THR A 89 18.46 6.14 5.95
C THR A 89 18.98 7.17 4.95
N THR A 90 18.35 7.28 3.78
CA THR A 90 18.69 8.30 2.77
C THR A 90 18.54 9.72 3.31
N THR A 91 17.49 9.98 4.09
CA THR A 91 17.26 11.30 4.71
C THR A 91 18.39 11.65 5.70
N ALA A 92 18.81 10.70 6.53
CA ALA A 92 19.92 10.89 7.46
C ALA A 92 21.27 11.13 6.74
N ALA A 93 21.52 10.38 5.66
CA ALA A 93 22.71 10.57 4.82
C ALA A 93 22.72 11.96 4.18
N LEU A 94 21.60 12.42 3.63
CA LEU A 94 21.47 13.76 3.04
C LEU A 94 21.74 14.86 4.08
N SER A 95 21.21 14.71 5.31
CA SER A 95 21.49 15.64 6.41
C SER A 95 22.99 15.73 6.73
N THR A 96 23.68 14.59 6.72
CA THR A 96 25.13 14.51 6.95
C THR A 96 25.91 15.21 5.83
N THR A 97 25.52 14.97 4.57
CA THR A 97 26.09 15.65 3.41
C THR A 97 25.90 17.17 3.51
N ASN A 98 24.71 17.64 3.88
CA ASN A 98 24.44 19.07 4.04
C ASN A 98 25.32 19.71 5.14
N SER A 99 25.51 19.04 6.27
CA SER A 99 26.40 19.51 7.34
C SER A 99 27.87 19.58 6.87
N THR A 100 28.30 18.59 6.10
CA THR A 100 29.65 18.54 5.51
C THR A 100 29.85 19.68 4.51
N LEU A 101 28.87 19.92 3.64
CA LEU A 101 28.89 21.02 2.68
C LEU A 101 28.96 22.37 3.38
N SER A 102 28.16 22.58 4.43
CA SER A 102 28.20 23.79 5.24
C SER A 102 29.59 24.02 5.86
N THR A 103 30.21 22.97 6.38
CA THR A 103 31.57 23.04 6.95
C THR A 103 32.61 23.40 5.88
N THR A 104 32.52 22.78 4.71
CA THR A 104 33.40 23.09 3.57
C THR A 104 33.24 24.55 3.12
N ASN A 105 32.01 25.06 3.04
CA ASN A 105 31.75 26.46 2.68
C ASN A 105 32.39 27.44 3.67
N VAL A 106 32.31 27.16 4.98
CA VAL A 106 32.97 27.99 6.02
C VAL A 106 34.49 27.94 5.85
N ARG A 107 35.07 26.77 5.60
CA ARG A 107 36.52 26.62 5.37
C ARG A 107 36.99 27.37 4.13
N LEU A 108 36.21 27.34 3.04
CA LEU A 108 36.51 28.10 1.82
C LEU A 108 36.47 29.60 2.07
N ALA A 109 35.49 30.10 2.82
CA ALA A 109 35.44 31.52 3.21
C ALA A 109 36.64 31.94 4.08
N GLY A 110 37.10 31.05 4.97
CA GLY A 110 38.33 31.27 5.74
C GLY A 110 39.57 31.36 4.86
N LEU A 111 39.76 30.41 3.94
CA LEU A 111 40.86 30.42 2.97
C LEU A 111 40.85 31.68 2.08
N ASP A 112 39.67 32.15 1.68
CA ASP A 112 39.52 33.38 0.90
C ASP A 112 39.97 34.63 1.69
N SER A 113 39.65 34.66 2.98
CA SER A 113 40.09 35.71 3.91
C SER A 113 41.61 35.68 4.10
N ASP A 114 42.19 34.50 4.35
CA ASP A 114 43.64 34.30 4.51
C ASP A 114 44.40 34.69 3.23
N LEU A 115 43.87 34.31 2.06
CA LEU A 115 44.46 34.68 0.76
C LEU A 115 44.42 36.19 0.54
N THR A 116 43.33 36.85 0.92
CA THR A 116 43.20 38.31 0.86
C THR A 116 44.24 38.99 1.76
N ALA A 117 44.41 38.50 2.99
CA ALA A 117 45.44 39.00 3.90
C ALA A 117 46.86 38.80 3.36
N ALA A 118 47.16 37.61 2.83
CA ALA A 118 48.46 37.30 2.24
C ALA A 118 48.77 38.23 1.05
N LYS A 119 47.79 38.47 0.15
CA LYS A 119 47.92 39.43 -0.95
C LYS A 119 48.22 40.85 -0.44
N GLY A 120 47.55 41.27 0.64
CA GLY A 120 47.81 42.56 1.30
C GLY A 120 49.24 42.67 1.84
N ASN A 121 49.71 41.64 2.55
CA ASN A 121 51.09 41.61 3.08
C ASN A 121 52.14 41.62 1.96
N ILE A 122 51.91 40.88 0.88
CA ILE A 122 52.81 40.88 -0.29
C ILE A 122 52.90 42.29 -0.88
N ALA A 123 51.76 42.97 -1.06
CA ALA A 123 51.75 44.34 -1.59
C ALA A 123 52.50 45.33 -0.66
N ALA A 124 52.32 45.20 0.66
CA ALA A 124 53.05 46.01 1.64
C ALA A 124 54.56 45.77 1.56
N ASN A 125 54.99 44.52 1.56
CA ASN A 125 56.40 44.15 1.43
C ASN A 125 57.01 44.66 0.10
N THR A 126 56.26 44.61 -1.00
CA THR A 126 56.69 45.18 -2.29
C THR A 126 56.96 46.67 -2.18
N ALA A 127 56.06 47.44 -1.54
CA ALA A 127 56.24 48.88 -1.35
C ALA A 127 57.42 49.21 -0.41
N GLU A 128 57.63 48.42 0.64
CA GLU A 128 58.79 48.55 1.53
C GLU A 128 60.11 48.31 0.77
N ILE A 129 60.16 47.29 -0.10
CA ILE A 129 61.34 47.01 -0.94
C ILE A 129 61.62 48.16 -1.90
N GLU A 130 60.60 48.73 -2.55
CA GLU A 130 60.75 49.90 -3.41
C GLU A 130 61.33 51.08 -2.63
N THR A 131 60.79 51.36 -1.44
CA THR A 131 61.28 52.42 -0.54
C THR A 131 62.75 52.21 -0.16
N ILE A 132 63.14 50.97 0.19
CA ILE A 132 64.52 50.63 0.53
C ILE A 132 65.45 50.82 -0.69
N ASN A 133 65.02 50.39 -1.88
CA ASN A 133 65.80 50.56 -3.10
C ASN A 133 66.03 52.04 -3.43
N ASP A 134 65.01 52.88 -3.28
CA ASP A 134 65.13 54.33 -3.47
C ASP A 134 66.11 54.96 -2.47
N GLN A 135 66.04 54.54 -1.19
CA GLN A 135 66.98 54.98 -0.16
C GLN A 135 68.43 54.57 -0.48
N LEU A 136 68.64 53.33 -0.94
CA LEU A 136 69.96 52.84 -1.35
C LEU A 136 70.51 53.61 -2.55
N ALA A 137 69.68 53.92 -3.54
CA ALA A 137 70.08 54.72 -4.70
C ALA A 137 70.50 56.14 -4.31
N GLY A 138 69.95 56.70 -3.23
CA GLY A 138 70.37 58.00 -2.69
C GLY A 138 71.74 58.00 -1.96
N LEU A 139 72.32 56.83 -1.69
CA LEU A 139 73.61 56.70 -0.99
C LEU A 139 74.82 56.58 -1.94
N SER A 140 74.59 56.31 -3.24
CA SER A 140 75.64 56.22 -4.27
C SER A 140 75.96 57.58 -4.91
#